data_AF-A0A846CTM0-F1
#
_entry.id   AF-A0A846CTM0-F1
#
_cell.length_a   1.000
_cell.length_b   1.000
_cell.length_c   1.000
_cell.angle_alpha   90.00
_cell.angle_beta   90.00
_cell.angle_gamma   90.00
#
_symmetry.space_group_name_H-M   'P 1'
#
loop_
_entity.id
_entity.type
_entity.pdbx_description
1 polymer ?
#
loop_
_entity_poly.entity_id
_entity_poly.type
_entity_poly.pdbx_seq_one_letter_code
_entity_poly.pdbx_strand_id
1 'polypeptide(L)'
;MRGNKAENIERAIASLQVALTVYTKQDLSLKWAETQNNLAIAYGNRIKGDKAENLEMAITAFQNSLQIFTAENFPIECLTVSHNLGDLYFQKAEWQWAIKTYKIAIKAVEISCSWAITEIRRQEIISQAITVYYSIVESYINLGQIDKAIEYVALSKNRTLVELIANRDLYPKGDISPTVIQKLDRLRREITIE
;
A
#
# COMPACT_ATOMS: atom_id res chain seq x y z
N MET A 1 22.76 17.85 18.99
CA MET A 1 23.54 17.20 17.90
C MET A 1 22.59 16.82 16.79
N ARG A 2 22.57 17.54 15.65
CA ARG A 2 21.86 17.10 14.45
C ARG A 2 22.88 16.35 13.59
N GLY A 3 22.90 15.02 13.66
CA GLY A 3 23.64 14.20 12.69
C GLY A 3 23.07 14.39 11.29
N ASN A 4 23.88 14.21 10.26
CA ASN A 4 23.41 14.25 8.87
C ASN A 4 22.32 13.18 8.69
N LYS A 5 21.27 13.45 7.90
CA LYS A 5 20.15 12.54 7.63
C LYS A 5 20.62 11.12 7.32
N ALA A 6 21.65 10.98 6.50
CA ALA A 6 22.23 9.67 6.15
C ALA A 6 22.76 8.91 7.38
N GLU A 7 23.46 9.60 8.29
CA GLU A 7 24.02 8.98 9.51
C GLU A 7 22.91 8.59 10.50
N ASN A 8 21.86 9.40 10.60
CA ASN A 8 20.72 9.07 11.46
C ASN A 8 20.01 7.79 10.98
N ILE A 9 19.90 7.59 9.66
CA ILE A 9 19.31 6.37 9.09
C ILE A 9 20.20 5.14 9.36
N GLU A 10 21.52 5.24 9.16
CA GLU A 10 22.41 4.11 9.48
C GLU A 10 22.37 3.75 10.97
N ARG A 11 22.30 4.75 11.86
CA ARG A 11 22.13 4.53 13.29
C ARG A 11 20.80 3.85 13.61
N ALA A 12 19.72 4.26 12.96
CA ALA A 12 18.42 3.63 13.13
C ALA A 12 18.46 2.16 12.68
N ILE A 13 19.00 1.87 11.50
CA ILE A 13 19.17 0.50 10.99
C ILE A 13 19.96 -0.35 12.00
N ALA A 14 21.13 0.13 12.44
CA ALA A 14 21.95 -0.60 13.40
C ALA A 14 21.20 -0.86 14.72
N SER A 15 20.46 0.13 15.22
CA SER A 15 19.71 0.00 16.48
C SER A 15 18.55 -0.98 16.35
N LEU A 16 17.85 -0.97 15.22
CA LEU A 16 16.75 -1.89 14.90
C LEU A 16 17.27 -3.33 14.72
N GLN A 17 18.42 -3.51 14.06
CA GLN A 17 19.07 -4.82 13.93
C GLN A 17 19.45 -5.40 15.29
N VAL A 18 20.00 -4.58 16.21
CA VAL A 18 20.27 -5.00 17.59
C VAL A 18 18.97 -5.33 18.33
N ALA A 19 17.92 -4.53 18.17
CA ALA A 19 16.63 -4.85 18.78
C ALA A 19 16.07 -6.20 18.31
N LEU A 20 16.26 -6.56 17.03
CA LEU A 20 15.85 -7.86 16.47
C LEU A 20 16.65 -9.06 17.00
N THR A 21 17.77 -8.87 17.71
CA THR A 21 18.46 -9.97 18.42
C THR A 21 17.79 -10.31 19.74
N VAL A 22 16.97 -9.41 20.29
CA VAL A 22 16.24 -9.57 21.55
C VAL A 22 14.75 -9.83 21.28
N TYR A 23 14.16 -9.04 20.39
CA TYR A 23 12.79 -9.21 19.94
C TYR A 23 12.76 -10.28 18.87
N THR A 24 12.41 -11.51 19.24
CA THR A 24 12.30 -12.62 18.29
C THR A 24 10.84 -12.82 17.89
N LYS A 25 10.62 -13.49 16.76
CA LYS A 25 9.27 -13.88 16.32
C LYS A 25 8.57 -14.80 17.34
N GLN A 26 9.32 -15.56 18.14
CA GLN A 26 8.80 -16.55 19.07
C GLN A 26 8.41 -15.94 20.42
N ASP A 27 9.26 -15.09 20.98
CA ASP A 27 9.09 -14.61 22.37
C ASP A 27 8.39 -13.25 22.43
N LEU A 28 8.61 -12.39 21.42
CA LEU A 28 8.12 -11.01 21.38
C LEU A 28 7.62 -10.65 19.99
N SER A 29 6.73 -11.48 19.45
CA SER A 29 6.25 -11.44 18.06
C SER A 29 5.75 -10.07 17.60
N LEU A 30 4.98 -9.35 18.44
CA LEU A 30 4.47 -8.02 18.12
C LEU A 30 5.60 -6.99 18.01
N LYS A 31 6.52 -6.97 18.98
CA LYS A 31 7.68 -6.06 18.96
C LYS A 31 8.64 -6.38 17.82
N TRP A 32 8.80 -7.66 17.50
CA TRP A 32 9.55 -8.09 16.32
C TRP A 32 8.91 -7.54 15.05
N ALA A 33 7.59 -7.66 14.87
CA ALA A 33 6.89 -7.15 13.69
C ALA A 33 6.93 -5.62 13.55
N GLU A 34 6.76 -4.88 14.65
CA GLU A 34 6.94 -3.42 14.70
C GLU A 34 8.37 -3.03 14.29
N THR A 35 9.37 -3.75 14.82
CA THR A 35 10.78 -3.49 14.54
C THR A 35 11.13 -3.79 13.09
N GLN A 36 10.59 -4.87 12.51
CA GLN A 36 10.72 -5.20 11.09
C GLN A 36 10.09 -4.13 10.20
N ASN A 37 8.89 -3.64 10.52
CA ASN A 37 8.26 -2.54 9.80
C ASN A 37 9.14 -1.27 9.80
N ASN A 38 9.67 -0.89 10.96
CA ASN A 38 10.55 0.28 11.08
C ASN A 38 11.87 0.08 10.34
N LEU A 39 12.42 -1.14 10.36
CA LEU A 39 13.63 -1.48 9.63
C LEU A 39 13.42 -1.38 8.11
N ALA A 40 12.26 -1.83 7.63
CA ALA A 40 11.89 -1.69 6.23
C ALA A 40 11.81 -0.23 5.78
N ILE A 41 11.16 0.63 6.58
CA ILE A 41 11.09 2.07 6.31
C ILE A 41 12.49 2.70 6.31
N ALA A 42 13.36 2.29 7.24
CA ALA A 42 14.73 2.79 7.31
C ALA A 42 15.54 2.40 6.06
N TYR A 43 15.42 1.15 5.59
CA TYR A 43 16.06 0.69 4.36
C TYR A 43 15.50 1.39 3.11
N GLY A 44 14.18 1.55 3.00
CA GLY A 44 13.57 2.25 1.86
C GLY A 44 14.00 3.72 1.75
N ASN A 45 14.33 4.35 2.88
CA ASN A 45 14.84 5.73 2.93
C ASN A 45 16.37 5.85 2.90
N ARG A 46 17.10 4.72 2.88
CA ARG A 46 18.55 4.70 3.06
C ARG A 46 19.26 5.36 1.87
N ILE A 47 20.14 6.29 2.20
CA ILE A 47 20.89 7.11 1.22
C ILE A 47 22.19 6.42 0.79
N LYS A 48 22.79 5.60 1.67
CA LYS A 48 24.03 4.89 1.42
C LYS A 48 23.79 3.49 0.83
N GLY A 49 24.77 2.97 0.11
CA GLY A 49 24.70 1.64 -0.52
C GLY A 49 23.96 1.65 -1.85
N ASP A 50 23.82 0.47 -2.44
CA ASP A 50 23.07 0.31 -3.68
C ASP A 50 21.55 0.47 -3.42
N LYS A 51 20.87 1.20 -4.32
CA LYS A 51 19.45 1.49 -4.16
C LYS A 51 18.59 0.24 -4.32
N ALA A 52 18.93 -0.65 -5.25
CA ALA A 52 18.16 -1.88 -5.47
C ALA A 52 18.32 -2.83 -4.27
N GLU A 53 19.54 -2.99 -3.75
CA GLU A 53 19.78 -3.78 -2.53
C GLU A 53 19.01 -3.23 -1.32
N ASN A 54 18.98 -1.90 -1.14
CA ASN A 54 18.22 -1.27 -0.08
C ASN A 54 16.71 -1.57 -0.19
N LEU A 55 16.16 -1.56 -1.41
CA LEU A 55 14.76 -1.91 -1.66
C LEU A 55 14.48 -3.38 -1.36
N GLU A 56 15.38 -4.31 -1.71
CA GLU A 56 15.23 -5.74 -1.38
C GLU A 56 15.23 -5.99 0.14
N MET A 57 16.11 -5.30 0.87
CA MET A 57 16.13 -5.38 2.34
C MET A 57 14.83 -4.83 2.94
N ALA A 58 14.30 -3.73 2.38
CA ALA A 58 13.03 -3.17 2.82
C ALA A 58 11.85 -4.12 2.54
N ILE A 59 11.79 -4.70 1.33
CA ILE A 59 10.77 -5.70 0.94
C ILE A 59 10.80 -6.88 1.91
N THR A 60 11.98 -7.44 2.18
CA THR A 60 12.15 -8.57 3.10
C THR A 60 11.65 -8.24 4.51
N ALA A 61 12.00 -7.06 5.03
CA ALA A 61 11.59 -6.63 6.36
C ALA A 61 10.06 -6.38 6.45
N PHE A 62 9.44 -5.78 5.42
CA PHE A 62 7.97 -5.67 5.39
C PHE A 62 7.28 -7.03 5.29
N GLN A 63 7.79 -7.95 4.47
CA GLN A 63 7.26 -9.32 4.39
C GLN A 63 7.33 -10.03 5.74
N ASN A 64 8.42 -9.85 6.49
CA ASN A 64 8.56 -10.36 7.86
C ASN A 64 7.50 -9.77 8.79
N SER A 65 7.28 -8.46 8.74
CA SER A 65 6.26 -7.78 9.54
C SER A 65 4.84 -8.32 9.26
N LEU A 66 4.51 -8.57 7.98
CA LEU A 66 3.23 -9.15 7.55
C LEU A 66 3.02 -10.60 7.97
N GLN A 67 4.02 -11.29 8.53
CA GLN A 67 3.81 -12.62 9.14
C GLN A 67 3.05 -12.53 10.46
N ILE A 68 3.04 -11.36 11.11
CA ILE A 68 2.31 -11.09 12.36
C ILE A 68 1.15 -10.12 12.10
N PHE A 69 1.42 -9.02 11.37
CA PHE A 69 0.38 -8.05 10.99
C PHE A 69 -0.43 -8.57 9.82
N THR A 70 -1.47 -9.34 10.14
CA THR A 70 -2.46 -9.80 9.16
C THR A 70 -3.73 -8.96 9.22
N ALA A 71 -4.53 -9.01 8.16
CA ALA A 71 -5.80 -8.29 8.12
C ALA A 71 -6.77 -8.77 9.21
N GLU A 72 -6.67 -10.02 9.64
CA GLU A 72 -7.56 -10.61 10.65
C GLU A 72 -7.18 -10.23 12.09
N ASN A 73 -5.90 -9.99 12.36
CA ASN A 73 -5.41 -9.81 13.73
C ASN A 73 -5.05 -8.34 14.04
N PHE A 74 -4.48 -7.63 13.05
CA PHE A 74 -3.98 -6.26 13.20
C PHE A 74 -4.25 -5.47 11.91
N PRO A 75 -5.52 -5.19 11.57
CA PRO A 75 -5.86 -4.68 10.25
C PRO A 75 -5.33 -3.25 9.98
N ILE A 76 -5.16 -2.40 11.00
CA ILE A 76 -4.62 -1.05 10.81
C ILE A 76 -3.12 -1.10 10.50
N GLU A 77 -2.38 -1.92 11.24
CA GLU A 77 -0.96 -2.18 11.01
C GLU A 77 -0.75 -2.88 9.66
N CYS A 78 -1.55 -3.90 9.38
CA CYS A 78 -1.55 -4.64 8.11
C CYS A 78 -1.77 -3.70 6.92
N LEU A 79 -2.77 -2.80 6.97
CA LEU A 79 -3.00 -1.77 5.95
C LEU A 79 -1.74 -0.94 5.70
N THR A 80 -1.14 -0.42 6.77
CA THR A 80 0.05 0.44 6.66
C THR A 80 1.25 -0.30 6.06
N VAL A 81 1.53 -1.51 6.56
CA VAL A 81 2.69 -2.32 6.13
C VAL A 81 2.51 -2.79 4.69
N SER A 82 1.32 -3.29 4.33
CA SER A 82 1.04 -3.77 2.98
C SER A 82 0.93 -2.65 1.95
N HIS A 83 0.47 -1.45 2.32
CA HIS A 83 0.53 -0.28 1.46
C HIS A 83 1.99 0.07 1.11
N ASN A 84 2.85 0.22 2.13
CA ASN A 84 4.26 0.54 1.91
C ASN A 84 4.99 -0.54 1.10
N LEU A 85 4.74 -1.82 1.37
CA LEU A 85 5.31 -2.92 0.59
C LEU A 85 4.82 -2.91 -0.86
N GLY A 86 3.52 -2.64 -1.07
CA GLY A 86 2.94 -2.48 -2.39
C GLY A 86 3.65 -1.37 -3.17
N ASP A 87 3.91 -0.23 -2.54
CA ASP A 87 4.62 0.92 -3.15
C ASP A 87 6.05 0.58 -3.55
N LEU A 88 6.75 -0.29 -2.80
CA LEU A 88 8.08 -0.75 -3.20
C LEU A 88 8.02 -1.61 -4.47
N TYR A 89 7.09 -2.56 -4.55
CA TYR A 89 6.89 -3.34 -5.78
C TYR A 89 6.45 -2.47 -6.94
N PHE A 90 5.57 -1.51 -6.68
CA PHE A 90 5.11 -0.53 -7.66
C PHE A 90 6.28 0.28 -8.22
N GLN A 91 7.15 0.81 -7.36
CA GLN A 91 8.35 1.55 -7.78
C GLN A 91 9.29 0.71 -8.66
N LYS A 92 9.33 -0.60 -8.42
CA LYS A 92 10.12 -1.55 -9.21
C LYS A 92 9.41 -2.03 -10.48
N ALA A 93 8.21 -1.52 -10.78
CA ALA A 93 7.34 -1.98 -11.87
C ALA A 93 6.99 -3.48 -11.78
N GLU A 94 7.02 -4.04 -10.56
CA GLU A 94 6.63 -5.42 -10.28
C GLU A 94 5.12 -5.50 -10.04
N TRP A 95 4.34 -5.14 -11.06
CA TRP A 95 2.90 -4.89 -10.95
C TRP A 95 2.10 -6.06 -10.33
N GLN A 96 2.48 -7.30 -10.63
CA GLN A 96 1.80 -8.48 -10.08
C GLN A 96 1.96 -8.58 -8.55
N TRP A 97 3.16 -8.29 -8.05
CA TRP A 97 3.46 -8.29 -6.61
C TRP A 97 2.83 -7.07 -5.92
N ALA A 98 2.86 -5.91 -6.57
CA ALA A 98 2.16 -4.71 -6.11
C ALA A 98 0.67 -4.98 -5.92
N ILE A 99 -0.01 -5.51 -6.95
CA ILE A 99 -1.44 -5.88 -6.89
C ILE A 99 -1.71 -6.87 -5.77
N LYS A 100 -0.91 -7.94 -5.67
CA LYS A 100 -1.10 -8.96 -4.62
C LYS A 100 -1.02 -8.33 -3.23
N THR A 101 -0.10 -7.39 -3.04
CA THR A 101 0.11 -6.72 -1.75
C THR A 101 -0.98 -5.68 -1.46
N TYR A 102 -1.37 -4.87 -2.44
CA TYR A 102 -2.48 -3.91 -2.27
C TYR A 102 -3.82 -4.60 -2.00
N LYS A 103 -4.04 -5.82 -2.50
CA LYS A 103 -5.22 -6.62 -2.10
C LYS A 103 -5.23 -6.96 -0.60
N ILE A 104 -4.07 -7.18 0.00
CA ILE A 104 -3.95 -7.39 1.45
C ILE A 104 -4.33 -6.10 2.18
N ALA A 105 -3.84 -4.95 1.72
CA ALA A 105 -4.20 -3.63 2.26
C ALA A 105 -5.71 -3.37 2.19
N ILE A 106 -6.34 -3.62 1.03
CA ILE A 106 -7.78 -3.44 0.83
C ILE A 106 -8.59 -4.36 1.75
N LYS A 107 -8.19 -5.63 1.88
CA LYS A 107 -8.82 -6.54 2.86
C LYS A 107 -8.73 -6.01 4.29
N ALA A 108 -7.59 -5.41 4.65
CA ALA A 108 -7.40 -4.82 5.96
C ALA A 108 -8.26 -3.56 6.18
N VAL A 109 -8.51 -2.77 5.13
CA VAL A 109 -9.47 -1.65 5.13
C VAL A 109 -10.88 -2.16 5.39
N GLU A 110 -11.32 -3.18 4.64
CA GLU A 110 -12.66 -3.77 4.79
C GLU A 110 -12.90 -4.26 6.23
N ILE A 111 -11.93 -5.00 6.80
CA ILE A 111 -12.02 -5.48 8.18
C ILE A 111 -12.01 -4.31 9.16
N SER A 112 -11.10 -3.34 9.01
CA SER A 112 -11.05 -2.16 9.88
C SER A 112 -12.36 -1.37 9.87
N CYS A 113 -12.95 -1.18 8.69
CA CYS A 113 -14.25 -0.53 8.53
C CYS A 113 -15.37 -1.35 9.19
N SER A 114 -15.34 -2.68 9.12
CA SER A 114 -16.33 -3.52 9.78
C SER A 114 -16.29 -3.39 11.32
N TRP A 115 -15.10 -3.14 11.88
CA TRP A 115 -14.90 -2.94 13.32
C TRP A 115 -15.09 -1.48 13.78
N ALA A 116 -15.19 -0.53 12.85
CA ALA A 116 -15.36 0.87 13.18
C ALA A 116 -16.72 1.11 13.85
N ILE A 117 -16.69 1.62 15.08
CA ILE A 117 -17.89 1.94 15.87
C ILE A 117 -18.63 3.15 15.29
N THR A 118 -17.90 4.13 14.75
CA THR A 118 -18.47 5.38 14.25
C THR A 118 -18.23 5.54 12.76
N GLU A 119 -19.15 6.24 12.10
CA GLU A 119 -19.00 6.57 10.69
C GLU A 119 -17.79 7.48 10.43
N ILE A 120 -17.49 8.39 11.35
CA ILE A 120 -16.27 9.22 11.27
C ILE A 120 -15.03 8.34 11.19
N ARG A 121 -14.90 7.34 12.07
CA ARG A 121 -13.75 6.44 12.05
C ARG A 121 -13.70 5.61 10.77
N ARG A 122 -14.85 5.16 10.26
CA ARG A 122 -14.95 4.43 8.98
C ARG A 122 -14.43 5.30 7.83
N GLN A 123 -14.84 6.56 7.78
CA GLN A 123 -14.42 7.51 6.74
C GLN A 123 -12.94 7.88 6.85
N GLU A 124 -12.38 7.99 8.05
CA GLU A 124 -10.93 8.16 8.25
C GLU A 124 -10.13 7.00 7.64
N ILE A 125 -10.56 5.76 7.89
CA ILE A 125 -9.90 4.56 7.36
C ILE A 125 -9.99 4.53 5.82
N ILE A 126 -11.16 4.82 5.26
CA ILE A 126 -11.36 4.89 3.80
C ILE A 126 -10.48 5.98 3.18
N SER A 127 -10.42 7.16 3.81
CA SER A 127 -9.59 8.28 3.35
C SER A 127 -8.10 7.94 3.31
N GLN A 128 -7.59 7.25 4.34
CA GLN A 128 -6.20 6.77 4.38
C GLN A 128 -5.90 5.72 3.31
N ALA A 129 -6.91 4.99 2.83
CA ALA A 129 -6.75 3.94 1.84
C ALA A 129 -6.88 4.43 0.38
N ILE A 130 -7.20 5.71 0.14
CA ILE A 130 -7.42 6.22 -1.23
C ILE A 130 -6.21 5.94 -2.13
N THR A 131 -5.00 6.12 -1.62
CA THR A 131 -3.77 5.88 -2.38
C THR A 131 -3.58 4.40 -2.71
N VAL A 132 -4.02 3.48 -1.85
CA VAL A 132 -3.98 2.04 -2.13
C VAL A 132 -4.86 1.69 -3.33
N TYR A 133 -6.08 2.25 -3.39
CA TYR A 133 -6.99 2.06 -4.52
C TYR A 133 -6.44 2.66 -5.81
N TYR A 134 -5.81 3.83 -5.73
CA TYR A 134 -5.13 4.42 -6.87
C TYR A 134 -4.01 3.51 -7.40
N SER A 135 -3.10 3.07 -6.53
CA SER A 135 -1.93 2.29 -6.93
C SER A 135 -2.29 0.90 -7.46
N ILE A 136 -3.33 0.24 -6.93
CA ILE A 136 -3.78 -1.06 -7.48
C ILE A 136 -4.42 -0.89 -8.86
N VAL A 137 -5.20 0.18 -9.06
CA VAL A 137 -5.83 0.50 -10.35
C VAL A 137 -4.74 0.75 -11.39
N GLU A 138 -3.76 1.59 -11.07
CA GLU A 138 -2.63 1.87 -11.95
C GLU A 138 -1.81 0.61 -12.24
N SER A 139 -1.61 -0.26 -11.25
CA SER A 139 -0.92 -1.54 -11.45
C SER A 139 -1.66 -2.45 -12.44
N TYR A 140 -3.00 -2.55 -12.36
CA TYR A 140 -3.80 -3.31 -13.32
C TYR A 140 -3.75 -2.71 -14.72
N ILE A 141 -3.79 -1.38 -14.82
CA ILE A 141 -3.67 -0.65 -16.08
C ILE A 141 -2.32 -0.97 -16.74
N ASN A 142 -1.23 -0.92 -15.99
CA ASN A 142 0.12 -1.24 -16.50
C ASN A 142 0.25 -2.71 -16.96
N LEU A 143 -0.57 -3.62 -16.43
CA LEU A 143 -0.68 -5.00 -16.91
C LEU A 143 -1.67 -5.19 -18.07
N GLY A 144 -2.32 -4.12 -18.55
CA GLY A 144 -3.36 -4.18 -19.58
C GLY A 144 -4.69 -4.78 -19.10
N GLN A 145 -4.87 -4.96 -17.79
CA GLN A 145 -6.05 -5.58 -17.19
C GLN A 145 -7.11 -4.51 -16.84
N ILE A 146 -7.60 -3.81 -17.86
CA ILE A 146 -8.48 -2.64 -17.70
C ILE A 146 -9.80 -2.97 -17.00
N ASP A 147 -10.41 -4.14 -17.27
CA ASP A 147 -11.64 -4.54 -16.59
C ASP A 147 -11.45 -4.68 -15.06
N LYS A 148 -10.28 -5.15 -14.63
CA LYS A 148 -9.94 -5.23 -13.20
C LYS A 148 -9.67 -3.87 -12.60
N ALA A 149 -9.04 -2.96 -13.34
CA ALA A 149 -8.88 -1.58 -12.89
C ALA A 149 -10.25 -0.95 -12.58
N ILE A 150 -11.24 -1.08 -13.46
CA ILE A 150 -12.60 -0.54 -13.25
C ILE A 150 -13.28 -1.14 -12.02
N GLU A 151 -13.12 -2.44 -11.79
CA GLU A 151 -13.66 -3.13 -10.61
C GLU A 151 -13.17 -2.44 -9.31
N TYR A 152 -11.86 -2.17 -9.22
CA TYR A 152 -11.28 -1.52 -8.03
C TYR A 152 -11.63 -0.03 -7.89
N VAL A 153 -11.93 0.64 -9.00
CA VAL A 153 -12.46 2.02 -8.97
C VAL A 153 -13.85 2.02 -8.36
N ALA A 154 -14.72 1.11 -8.80
CA ALA A 154 -16.06 0.98 -8.24
C ALA A 154 -16.01 0.62 -6.75
N LEU A 155 -15.09 -0.27 -6.35
CA LEU A 155 -14.89 -0.63 -4.94
C LEU A 155 -14.45 0.56 -4.08
N SER A 156 -13.64 1.47 -4.61
CA SER A 156 -13.19 2.66 -3.87
C SER A 156 -14.30 3.66 -3.56
N LYS A 157 -15.42 3.62 -4.32
CA LYS A 157 -16.48 4.64 -4.35
C LYS A 157 -15.97 6.09 -4.46
N ASN A 158 -14.75 6.29 -4.96
CA ASN A 158 -14.09 7.58 -4.99
C ASN A 158 -14.37 8.31 -6.31
N ARG A 159 -15.13 9.41 -6.24
CA ARG A 159 -15.49 10.23 -7.41
C ARG A 159 -14.26 10.75 -8.16
N THR A 160 -13.23 11.20 -7.43
CA THR A 160 -12.00 11.73 -8.02
C THR A 160 -11.27 10.65 -8.83
N LEU A 161 -11.23 9.41 -8.33
CA LEU A 161 -10.60 8.30 -9.06
C LEU A 161 -11.35 7.98 -10.35
N VAL A 162 -12.69 8.00 -10.34
CA VAL A 162 -13.49 7.84 -11.56
C VAL A 162 -13.19 8.94 -12.58
N GLU A 163 -13.09 10.19 -12.13
CA GLU A 163 -12.81 11.35 -12.99
C GLU A 163 -11.42 11.27 -13.64
N LEU A 164 -10.39 10.90 -12.88
CA LEU A 164 -9.02 10.75 -13.40
C LEU A 164 -8.93 9.68 -14.50
N ILE A 165 -9.66 8.57 -14.37
CA ILE A 165 -9.64 7.51 -15.38
C ILE A 165 -10.47 7.91 -16.60
N ALA A 166 -11.65 8.50 -16.39
CA ALA A 166 -12.51 8.96 -17.49
C ALA A 166 -11.80 10.03 -18.34
N ASN A 167 -11.03 10.92 -17.71
CA ASN A 167 -10.24 11.95 -18.40
C ASN A 167 -8.93 11.42 -19.01
N ARG A 168 -8.69 10.10 -18.95
CA ARG A 168 -7.50 9.41 -19.46
C ARG A 168 -6.19 9.80 -18.77
N ASP A 169 -6.23 10.49 -17.62
CA ASP A 169 -5.03 10.92 -16.88
C ASP A 169 -4.21 9.71 -16.39
N LEU A 170 -4.87 8.61 -16.05
CA LEU A 170 -4.23 7.36 -15.61
C LEU A 170 -3.88 6.39 -16.73
N TYR A 171 -4.26 6.68 -17.97
CA TYR A 171 -3.95 5.83 -19.12
C TYR A 171 -3.51 6.66 -20.34
N PRO A 172 -2.34 7.31 -20.27
CA PRO A 172 -1.87 8.20 -21.33
C PRO A 172 -1.43 7.48 -22.61
N LYS A 173 -1.38 6.14 -22.63
CA LYS A 173 -0.74 5.34 -23.70
C LYS A 173 -1.67 4.45 -24.53
N GLY A 174 -2.98 4.46 -24.33
CA GLY A 174 -3.87 3.60 -25.13
C GLY A 174 -5.29 4.12 -25.30
N ASP A 175 -5.91 3.75 -26.41
CA ASP A 175 -7.35 3.94 -26.62
C ASP A 175 -8.12 3.08 -25.62
N ILE A 176 -8.71 3.72 -24.62
CA ILE A 176 -9.69 3.09 -23.74
C ILE A 176 -10.89 2.70 -24.60
N SER A 177 -11.26 1.42 -24.57
CA SER A 177 -12.43 0.93 -25.31
C SER A 177 -13.69 1.76 -24.98
N PRO A 178 -14.53 2.13 -25.96
CA PRO A 178 -15.77 2.88 -25.73
C PRO A 178 -16.67 2.27 -24.66
N THR A 179 -16.69 0.93 -24.55
CA THR A 179 -17.44 0.21 -23.51
C THR A 179 -16.93 0.50 -22.11
N VAL A 180 -15.62 0.67 -21.94
CA VAL A 180 -15.00 1.02 -20.65
C VAL A 180 -15.34 2.46 -20.28
N ILE A 181 -15.26 3.39 -21.23
CA ILE A 181 -15.66 4.80 -21.02
C ILE A 181 -17.11 4.85 -20.55
N GLN A 182 -18.01 4.12 -21.20
CA GLN A 182 -19.42 4.06 -20.82
C GLN A 182 -19.64 3.51 -19.39
N LYS A 183 -18.87 2.50 -18.97
CA LYS A 183 -18.92 1.95 -17.61
C LYS A 183 -18.46 3.01 -16.58
N LEU A 184 -17.38 3.74 -16.86
CA LEU A 184 -16.86 4.79 -15.98
C LEU A 184 -17.83 5.97 -15.86
N ASP A 185 -18.42 6.41 -16.97
CA ASP A 185 -19.44 7.47 -16.97
C ASP A 185 -20.71 7.07 -16.20
N ARG A 186 -21.04 5.78 -16.19
CA ARG A 186 -22.13 5.25 -15.36
C ARG A 186 -21.75 5.30 -13.88
N LEU A 187 -20.59 4.78 -13.49
CA LEU A 187 -20.10 4.82 -12.11
C LEU A 187 -20.03 6.25 -11.57
N ARG A 188 -19.56 7.20 -12.38
CA ARG A 188 -19.51 8.63 -12.03
C ARG A 188 -20.88 9.18 -11.64
N ARG A 189 -21.91 8.83 -12.42
CA ARG A 189 -23.29 9.26 -12.17
C ARG A 189 -23.86 8.61 -10.90
N GLU A 190 -23.60 7.33 -10.68
CA GLU A 190 -24.06 6.61 -9.48
C GLU A 190 -23.46 7.22 -8.20
N ILE A 191 -22.16 7.53 -8.18
CA ILE A 191 -21.50 8.17 -7.02
C ILE A 191 -22.00 9.60 -6.77
N THR A 192 -22.49 10.31 -7.79
CA THR A 192 -22.96 11.71 -7.63
C THR A 192 -24.37 11.79 -7.03
N ILE A 193 -25.08 10.67 -6.90
CA ILE A 193 -26.47 10.59 -6.40
C ILE A 193 -26.53 10.13 -4.93
N GLU A 194 -25.49 9.46 -4.41
CA GLU A 194 -25.31 9.12 -2.96
C GLU A 194 -24.86 10.35 -2.14
#